data_AF-X0PBV6-F1
#
_entry.id   AF-X0PBV6-F1
#
_cell.length_a   1.000
_cell.length_b   1.000
_cell.length_c   1.000
_cell.angle_alpha   90.00
_cell.angle_beta   90.00
_cell.angle_gamma   90.00
#
_symmetry.space_group_name_H-M   'P 1'
#
loop_
_entity.id
_entity.type
_entity.pdbx_description
1 polymer ?
#
loop_
_entity_poly.entity_id
_entity_poly.type
_entity_poly.pdbx_seq_one_letter_code
_entity_poly.pdbx_strand_id
1 'polypeptide(L)' 'MVKAGKLLANQEGVIPLYQQAQPQLVKPGVKGIQAFPTAPLWDWSKVTVK' A
#
# COMPACT_ATOMS: atom_id res chain seq x y z
N MET A 1 -13.20 -16.64 -1.86
CA MET A 1 -12.19 -15.69 -2.41
C MET A 1 -11.16 -16.36 -3.31
N VAL A 2 -10.39 -17.36 -2.86
CA VAL A 2 -9.32 -17.98 -3.67
C VAL A 2 -9.82 -18.63 -4.98
N LYS A 3 -10.96 -19.34 -4.94
CA LYS A 3 -11.52 -20.00 -6.15
C LYS A 3 -11.93 -19.00 -7.23
N ALA A 4 -12.53 -17.87 -6.85
CA ALA A 4 -12.96 -16.83 -7.78
C ALA A 4 -11.77 -16.09 -8.42
N GLY A 5 -10.72 -15.77 -7.64
CA GLY A 5 -9.50 -15.17 -8.18
C GLY A 5 -8.79 -16.07 -9.19
N LYS A 6 -8.76 -17.39 -8.95
CA LYS A 6 -8.22 -18.37 -9.90
C LYS A 6 -9.05 -18.45 -11.18
N LEU A 7 -10.38 -18.44 -11.09
CA LEU A 7 -11.25 -18.45 -12.27
C LEU A 7 -11.03 -17.20 -13.13
N LEU A 8 -10.97 -16.02 -12.50
CA LEU A 8 -10.71 -14.74 -13.19
C LEU A 8 -9.35 -14.74 -13.91
N ALA A 9 -8.31 -15.25 -13.25
CA ALA A 9 -6.98 -15.36 -13.85
C ALA A 9 -6.95 -16.34 -15.03
N ASN A 10 -7.60 -17.50 -14.90
CA ASN A 10 -7.64 -18.52 -15.96
C ASN A 10 -8.46 -18.10 -17.19
N GLN A 11 -9.44 -17.21 -17.01
CA GLN A 11 -10.26 -16.67 -18.10
C GLN A 11 -9.67 -15.40 -18.70
N GLU A 12 -8.47 -15.00 -18.25
CA GLU A 12 -7.82 -13.73 -18.65
C GLU A 12 -8.75 -12.51 -18.49
N GLY A 13 -9.71 -12.58 -17.55
CA GLY A 13 -10.70 -11.52 -17.35
C GLY A 13 -10.08 -10.24 -16.78
N VAL A 14 -8.88 -10.35 -16.19
CA VAL A 14 -8.01 -9.22 -15.87
C VAL A 14 -6.54 -9.66 -15.93
N ILE A 15 -5.67 -8.81 -16.46
CA ILE A 15 -4.22 -9.06 -16.48
C ILE A 15 -3.56 -8.12 -15.47
N PRO A 16 -3.12 -8.62 -14.30
CA PRO A 16 -2.41 -7.80 -13.32
C PRO A 16 -1.00 -7.49 -13.86
N LEU A 17 -0.67 -6.20 -13.98
CA LEU A 17 0.62 -5.75 -14.52
C LEU A 17 1.67 -5.56 -13.42
N TYR A 18 1.29 -4.89 -12.34
CA TYR A 18 2.16 -4.62 -11.20
C TYR A 18 1.33 -4.29 -9.96
N GLN A 19 1.94 -4.41 -8.79
CA GLN A 19 1.37 -3.88 -7.55
C GLN A 19 1.94 -2.50 -7.29
N GLN A 20 1.08 -1.48 -7.21
CA GLN A 20 1.52 -0.11 -6.99
C GLN A 20 2.04 0.06 -5.55
N ALA A 21 3.26 0.59 -5.42
CA ALA A 21 3.76 1.14 -4.16
C ALA A 21 3.58 2.67 -4.17
N GLN A 22 3.47 3.27 -2.99
CA GLN A 22 3.37 4.73 -2.82
C GLN A 22 4.62 5.26 -2.11
N PRO A 23 5.72 5.52 -2.85
CA PRO A 23 6.93 6.10 -2.26
C PRO A 23 6.68 7.55 -1.87
N GLN A 24 7.26 7.98 -0.75
CA GLN A 24 7.20 9.37 -0.30
C GLN A 24 8.53 9.81 0.30
N LEU A 25 8.95 11.04 -0.04
CA LEU A 25 10.07 11.70 0.60
C LEU A 25 9.64 12.28 1.95
N VAL A 26 10.41 11.97 2.98
CA VAL A 26 10.19 12.45 4.35
C VAL A 26 11.47 13.14 4.83
N LYS A 27 11.33 14.33 5.43
CA LYS A 27 12.48 15.03 6.01
C LYS A 27 13.11 14.17 7.12
N PRO A 28 14.45 14.06 7.22
CA PRO A 28 15.11 13.19 8.20
C PRO A 28 14.71 13.43 9.67
N GLY A 29 14.32 14.66 10.03
CA GLY A 29 13.89 15.04 11.37
C GLY A 29 12.46 14.63 11.74
N VAL A 30 11.65 14.16 10.78
CA VAL A 30 10.29 13.66 11.02
C VAL A 30 10.37 12.18 11.34
N LYS A 31 9.90 11.79 12.53
CA LYS A 31 9.92 10.41 13.04
C LYS A 31 8.51 9.97 13.42
N GLY A 32 8.29 8.65 13.50
CA GLY A 32 7.03 8.09 13.99
C GLY A 32 5.89 7.98 12.96
N ILE A 33 6.16 8.21 11.68
CA ILE A 33 5.21 7.93 10.59
C ILE A 33 5.12 6.42 10.37
N GLN A 34 3.90 5.88 10.26
CA GLN A 34 3.66 4.48 9.91
C GLN A 34 2.84 4.37 8.62
N ALA A 35 3.27 3.52 7.69
CA ALA A 35 2.53 3.24 6.45
C ALA A 35 1.45 2.19 6.69
N PHE A 36 0.23 2.42 6.17
CA PHE A 36 -0.79 1.38 6.04
C PHE A 36 -1.08 1.07 4.57
N PRO A 37 -1.06 -0.21 4.16
CA PRO A 37 -1.23 -0.61 2.77
C PRO A 37 -2.69 -0.56 2.26
N THR A 38 -3.67 -0.38 3.16
CA THR A 38 -5.11 -0.56 2.87
C THR A 38 -5.96 0.70 3.08
N ALA A 39 -5.32 1.85 3.30
CA ALA A 39 -5.90 3.16 3.63
C ALA A 39 -6.35 3.35 5.10
N PRO A 40 -6.21 4.57 5.67
CA PRO A 40 -5.47 5.72 5.13
C PRO A 40 -3.98 5.38 4.99
N LEU A 41 -3.30 5.86 3.94
CA LEU A 41 -1.93 5.42 3.61
C LEU A 41 -0.91 5.63 4.75
N TRP A 42 -1.15 6.62 5.62
CA TRP A 42 -0.23 7.02 6.68
C TRP A 42 -0.95 7.23 8.01
N ASP A 43 -0.36 6.68 9.07
CA ASP A 43 -0.66 7.02 10.44
C ASP A 43 0.30 8.12 10.92
N TRP A 44 -0.29 9.22 11.37
CA TRP A 44 0.42 10.39 11.89
C TRP A 44 0.31 10.53 13.41
N SER A 45 -0.39 9.61 14.10
CA SER A 45 -0.72 9.72 15.52
C SER A 45 0.48 9.77 16.46
N LYS A 46 1.63 9.22 16.03
CA LYS A 46 2.87 9.14 16.82
C LYS A 46 4.00 10.00 16.25
N VAL A 47 3.67 10.95 15.37
CA VAL A 47 4.67 11.74 14.65
C VAL A 47 5.32 12.77 15.57
N THR A 48 6.65 12.85 15.48
CA THR A 48 7.45 13.86 16.18
C THR A 48 8.41 14.55 15.21
N VAL A 49 8.73 15.81 15.53
CA VAL A 49 9.75 16.61 14.84
C VAL A 49 10.85 16.90 15.86
N LYS A 50 12.08 16.53 15.53
CA LYS A 50 13.28 16.89 16.32
C LYS A 50 13.74 18.29 15.99
#